data_AF-A0A957AMI8-F1
#
_entry.id   AF-A0A957AMI8-F1
#
_cell.length_a   1.000
_cell.length_b   1.000
_cell.length_c   1.000
_cell.angle_alpha   90.00
_cell.angle_beta   90.00
_cell.angle_gamma   90.00
#
_symmetry.space_group_name_H-M   'P 1'
#
loop_
_entity.id
_entity.type
_entity.pdbx_description
1 polymer ?
#
loop_
_entity_poly.entity_id
_entity_poly.type
_entity_poly.pdbx_seq_one_letter_code
_entity_poly.pdbx_strand_id
1 'polypeptide(L)'
;MRVGDDAAWEAMWAPYDNETYARTLGFVPRGATVLDIGAGDLRLSRRLAEQARRVYAIERRPELLPATPLPPNLIVICADARTLPFPARIDTAVLLMRHCRHFALYRTKLEAAGCTRLITNARFGMDVECIDLSARPRPYDELAMGWYACRCGATGFVAGPPERLTSSTLEHITEVENCPECKHYGRISHRIA
;
A
#
# COMPACT_ATOMS: atom_id res chain seq x y z
N MET A 1 3.32 30.73 -10.33
CA MET A 1 3.06 29.42 -10.95
C MET A 1 2.09 28.70 -10.03
N ARG A 2 0.82 28.55 -10.42
CA ARG A 2 -0.21 27.96 -9.55
C ARG A 2 -0.03 26.45 -9.54
N VAL A 3 -0.04 25.87 -8.34
CA VAL A 3 -0.13 24.43 -8.05
C VAL A 3 -1.44 23.93 -8.69
N GLY A 4 -1.33 23.48 -9.93
CA GLY A 4 -2.40 22.96 -10.75
C GLY A 4 -2.23 21.46 -10.88
N ASP A 5 -2.87 20.76 -9.96
CA ASP A 5 -3.48 19.44 -10.13
C ASP A 5 -2.58 18.21 -10.19
N ASP A 6 -2.01 17.87 -9.03
CA ASP A 6 -1.39 16.55 -8.76
C ASP A 6 -2.34 15.39 -9.17
N ALA A 7 -3.65 15.55 -9.04
CA ALA A 7 -4.63 14.51 -9.36
C ALA A 7 -4.84 14.32 -10.89
N ALA A 8 -4.78 15.40 -11.69
CA ALA A 8 -4.76 15.30 -13.14
C ALA A 8 -3.46 14.70 -13.67
N TRP A 9 -2.32 15.02 -13.03
CA TRP A 9 -1.04 14.39 -13.35
C TRP A 9 -1.10 12.89 -13.04
N GLU A 10 -1.61 12.49 -11.87
CA GLU A 10 -1.81 11.08 -11.50
C GLU A 10 -2.76 10.33 -12.44
N ALA A 11 -3.82 10.99 -12.92
CA ALA A 11 -4.78 10.40 -13.85
C ALA A 11 -4.15 10.03 -15.21
N MET A 12 -3.16 10.80 -15.69
CA MET A 12 -2.44 10.48 -16.94
C MET A 12 -1.57 9.21 -16.83
N TRP A 13 -1.21 8.78 -15.62
CA TRP A 13 -0.38 7.60 -15.37
C TRP A 13 -1.16 6.49 -14.63
N ALA A 14 -2.50 6.49 -14.77
CA ALA A 14 -3.43 5.64 -14.04
C ALA A 14 -3.60 4.20 -14.56
N PRO A 15 -2.83 3.74 -15.56
CA PRO A 15 -2.43 2.35 -15.59
C PRO A 15 -1.00 2.20 -15.07
N TYR A 16 -0.84 1.39 -14.02
CA TYR A 16 0.46 0.75 -13.84
C TYR A 16 0.74 -0.17 -15.03
N ASP A 17 2.02 -0.34 -15.34
CA ASP A 17 2.45 -1.26 -16.37
C ASP A 17 2.14 -2.73 -16.01
N ASN A 18 2.25 -3.58 -17.03
CA ASN A 18 1.96 -5.01 -16.87
C ASN A 18 2.93 -5.71 -15.91
N GLU A 19 4.16 -5.21 -15.77
CA GLU A 19 5.16 -5.79 -14.88
C GLU A 19 4.77 -5.57 -13.41
N THR A 20 4.36 -4.36 -13.05
CA THR A 20 3.86 -3.99 -11.73
C THR A 20 2.67 -4.87 -11.34
N TYR A 21 1.73 -5.07 -12.26
CA TYR A 21 0.60 -5.97 -12.02
C TYR A 21 1.04 -7.43 -11.91
N ALA A 22 1.97 -7.91 -12.74
CA ALA A 22 2.47 -9.28 -12.66
C ALA A 22 3.16 -9.55 -11.32
N ARG A 23 4.02 -8.64 -10.86
CA ARG A 23 4.66 -8.72 -9.53
C ARG A 23 3.62 -8.72 -8.41
N THR A 24 2.64 -7.81 -8.48
CA THR A 24 1.53 -7.76 -7.51
C THR A 24 0.78 -9.09 -7.45
N LEU A 25 0.41 -9.65 -8.60
CA LEU A 25 -0.29 -10.94 -8.68
C LEU A 25 0.55 -12.10 -8.13
N GLY A 26 1.87 -12.07 -8.31
CA GLY A 26 2.79 -13.07 -7.77
C GLY A 26 2.82 -13.14 -6.24
N PHE A 27 2.48 -12.05 -5.55
CA PHE A 27 2.38 -12.03 -4.08
C PHE A 27 1.01 -12.48 -3.54
N VAL A 28 0.01 -12.65 -4.39
CA VAL A 28 -1.36 -13.00 -3.96
C VAL A 28 -1.50 -14.53 -3.91
N PRO A 29 -1.79 -15.13 -2.74
CA PRO A 29 -2.06 -16.56 -2.66
C PRO A 29 -3.31 -16.93 -3.46
N ARG A 30 -3.27 -18.09 -4.13
CA ARG A 30 -4.47 -18.64 -4.78
C ARG A 30 -5.56 -18.87 -3.71
N GLY A 31 -6.79 -18.48 -4.02
CA GLY A 31 -7.93 -18.64 -3.11
C GLY A 31 -8.01 -17.62 -1.96
N ALA A 32 -7.12 -16.61 -1.92
CA ALA A 32 -7.21 -15.53 -0.94
C ALA A 32 -8.50 -14.70 -1.09
N THR A 33 -8.97 -14.13 0.01
CA THR A 33 -9.87 -12.97 0.02
C THR A 33 -9.02 -11.71 -0.08
N VAL A 34 -9.19 -10.93 -1.15
CA VAL A 34 -8.36 -9.76 -1.46
C VAL A 34 -9.14 -8.46 -1.28
N LEU A 35 -8.50 -7.43 -0.72
CA LEU A 35 -8.98 -6.05 -0.72
C LEU A 35 -8.09 -5.19 -1.62
N ASP A 36 -8.64 -4.60 -2.68
CA ASP A 36 -7.97 -3.68 -3.60
C ASP A 36 -8.40 -2.24 -3.29
N ILE A 37 -7.48 -1.44 -2.72
CA ILE A 37 -7.75 -0.08 -2.24
C ILE A 37 -7.34 0.92 -3.32
N GLY A 38 -8.28 1.78 -3.75
CA GLY A 38 -8.03 2.70 -4.86
C GLY A 38 -7.99 1.96 -6.19
N ALA A 39 -9.00 1.12 -6.43
CA ALA A 39 -9.04 0.14 -7.50
C ALA A 39 -9.09 0.75 -8.92
N GLY A 40 -9.29 2.06 -9.05
CA GLY A 40 -9.32 2.74 -10.34
C GLY A 40 -10.45 2.21 -11.22
N ASP A 41 -10.12 1.87 -12.47
CA ASP A 41 -11.05 1.28 -13.43
C ASP A 41 -11.13 -0.26 -13.36
N LEU A 42 -10.70 -0.84 -12.23
CA LEU A 42 -10.78 -2.26 -11.90
C LEU A 42 -9.89 -3.18 -12.74
N ARG A 43 -8.93 -2.65 -13.51
CA ARG A 43 -8.00 -3.46 -14.32
C ARG A 43 -7.26 -4.51 -13.48
N LEU A 44 -6.68 -4.11 -12.35
CA LEU A 44 -6.01 -5.04 -11.44
C LEU A 44 -7.02 -5.94 -10.73
N SER A 45 -8.13 -5.38 -10.25
CA SER A 45 -9.17 -6.14 -9.52
C SER A 45 -9.74 -7.29 -10.35
N ARG A 46 -9.90 -7.10 -11.68
CA ARG A 46 -10.31 -8.16 -12.61
C ARG A 46 -9.27 -9.27 -12.69
N ARG A 47 -7.99 -8.94 -12.78
CA ARG A 47 -6.89 -9.93 -12.79
C ARG A 47 -6.76 -10.65 -11.45
N LEU A 48 -6.98 -9.95 -10.34
CA LEU A 48 -7.04 -10.55 -9.01
C LEU A 48 -8.16 -11.60 -8.92
N ALA A 49 -9.33 -11.30 -9.52
CA ALA A 49 -10.48 -12.18 -9.52
C ALA A 49 -10.25 -13.51 -10.26
N GLU A 50 -9.26 -13.61 -11.13
CA GLU A 50 -8.89 -14.85 -11.82
C GLU A 50 -8.25 -15.90 -10.88
N GLN A 51 -7.68 -15.49 -9.74
CA GLN A 51 -7.02 -16.40 -8.80
C GLN A 51 -7.49 -16.28 -7.34
N ALA A 52 -8.09 -15.16 -6.95
CA ALA A 52 -8.64 -14.96 -5.63
C ALA A 52 -10.00 -15.65 -5.48
N ARG A 53 -10.31 -16.12 -4.27
CA ARG A 53 -11.66 -16.62 -3.94
C ARG A 53 -12.68 -15.49 -3.98
N ARG A 54 -12.27 -14.30 -3.56
CA ARG A 54 -13.09 -13.08 -3.50
C ARG A 54 -12.22 -11.85 -3.57
N VAL A 55 -12.68 -10.83 -4.29
CA VAL A 55 -12.03 -9.52 -4.37
C VAL A 55 -13.04 -8.46 -3.97
N TYR A 56 -12.67 -7.63 -3.00
CA TYR A 56 -13.36 -6.37 -2.70
C TYR A 56 -12.53 -5.24 -3.33
N ALA A 57 -13.11 -4.47 -4.24
CA ALA A 57 -12.46 -3.35 -4.89
C ALA A 57 -13.10 -2.04 -4.41
N ILE A 58 -12.32 -1.18 -3.77
CA ILE A 58 -12.79 0.14 -3.30
C ILE A 58 -12.26 1.21 -4.24
N GLU A 59 -13.16 1.99 -4.81
CA GLU A 59 -12.85 3.20 -5.58
C GLU A 59 -13.84 4.30 -5.19
N ARG A 60 -13.38 5.55 -5.08
CA ARG A 60 -14.23 6.68 -4.67
C ARG A 60 -14.85 7.42 -5.86
N ARG A 61 -14.25 7.29 -7.05
CA ARG A 61 -14.65 7.95 -8.29
C ARG A 61 -15.56 7.03 -9.11
N PRO A 62 -16.90 7.20 -9.05
CA PRO A 62 -17.83 6.37 -9.81
C PRO A 62 -17.58 6.43 -11.32
N GLU A 63 -17.04 7.53 -11.84
CA GLU A 63 -16.74 7.74 -13.26
C GLU A 63 -15.64 6.82 -13.81
N LEU A 64 -14.82 6.21 -12.95
CA LEU A 64 -13.84 5.20 -13.39
C LEU A 64 -14.44 3.80 -13.50
N LEU A 65 -15.58 3.55 -12.86
CA LEU A 65 -16.14 2.22 -12.74
C LEU A 65 -16.76 1.81 -14.09
N PRO A 66 -16.31 0.70 -14.69
CA PRO A 66 -16.82 0.29 -15.99
C PRO A 66 -18.26 -0.23 -15.87
N ALA A 67 -19.07 0.02 -16.90
CA ALA A 67 -20.43 -0.54 -17.02
C ALA A 67 -20.45 -2.02 -17.44
N THR A 68 -19.29 -2.63 -17.66
CA THR A 68 -19.17 -4.01 -18.14
C THR A 68 -19.46 -5.03 -17.04
N PRO A 69 -19.95 -6.23 -17.40
CA PRO A 69 -20.15 -7.30 -16.42
C PRO A 69 -18.87 -7.57 -15.61
N LEU A 70 -19.04 -7.62 -14.29
CA LEU A 70 -17.97 -7.93 -13.35
C LEU A 70 -17.87 -9.45 -13.17
N PRO A 71 -16.67 -10.00 -12.92
CA PRO A 71 -16.54 -11.37 -12.45
C PRO A 71 -17.40 -11.60 -11.19
N PRO A 72 -18.03 -12.77 -11.03
CA PRO A 72 -18.98 -13.01 -9.93
C PRO A 72 -18.36 -12.93 -8.53
N ASN A 73 -17.04 -13.07 -8.43
CA ASN A 73 -16.28 -12.96 -7.19
C ASN A 73 -15.64 -11.58 -6.97
N LEU A 74 -15.88 -10.60 -7.86
CA LEU A 74 -15.43 -9.22 -7.73
C LEU A 74 -16.58 -8.33 -7.24
N ILE A 75 -16.44 -7.80 -6.02
CA ILE A 75 -17.40 -6.92 -5.35
C ILE A 75 -16.83 -5.51 -5.37
N VAL A 76 -17.49 -4.60 -6.09
CA VAL A 76 -17.09 -3.19 -6.18
C VAL A 76 -17.83 -2.38 -5.12
N ILE A 77 -17.08 -1.58 -4.37
CA ILE A 77 -17.60 -0.68 -3.34
C ILE A 77 -17.21 0.74 -3.74
N CYS A 78 -18.19 1.52 -4.20
CA CYS A 78 -17.99 2.93 -4.55
C CYS A 78 -18.01 3.78 -3.27
N ALA A 79 -16.85 4.03 -2.65
CA ALA A 79 -16.75 4.75 -1.39
C ALA A 79 -15.34 5.32 -1.15
N ASP A 80 -15.23 6.24 -0.19
CA ASP A 80 -13.93 6.69 0.32
C ASP A 80 -13.33 5.64 1.26
N ALA A 81 -12.24 5.00 0.83
CA ALA A 81 -11.52 4.00 1.60
C ALA A 81 -10.99 4.52 2.96
N ARG A 82 -10.90 5.84 3.18
CA ARG A 82 -10.46 6.42 4.45
C ARG A 82 -11.52 6.24 5.53
N THR A 83 -12.79 6.44 5.19
CA THR A 83 -13.91 6.39 6.15
C THR A 83 -14.65 5.06 6.14
N LEU A 84 -14.64 4.33 5.02
CA LEU A 84 -15.31 3.03 4.89
C LEU A 84 -14.70 1.98 5.83
N PRO A 85 -15.47 1.31 6.72
CA PRO A 85 -14.99 0.15 7.45
C PRO A 85 -14.57 -0.97 6.49
N PHE A 86 -13.38 -1.54 6.68
CA PHE A 86 -12.92 -2.62 5.82
C PHE A 86 -13.68 -3.91 6.12
N PRO A 87 -13.99 -4.74 5.10
CA PRO A 87 -14.57 -6.05 5.33
C PRO A 87 -13.70 -6.88 6.28
N ALA A 88 -14.32 -7.72 7.12
CA ALA A 88 -13.58 -8.64 7.98
C ALA A 88 -12.98 -9.81 7.16
N ARG A 89 -11.94 -10.46 7.70
CA ARG A 89 -11.32 -11.68 7.13
C ARG A 89 -10.74 -11.45 5.72
N ILE A 90 -10.06 -10.31 5.55
CA ILE A 90 -9.20 -10.07 4.38
C ILE A 90 -7.89 -10.81 4.61
N ASP A 91 -7.50 -11.66 3.67
CA ASP A 91 -6.22 -12.37 3.75
C ASP A 91 -5.08 -11.45 3.28
N THR A 92 -5.30 -10.79 2.14
CA THR A 92 -4.32 -9.93 1.45
C THR A 92 -4.96 -8.62 1.03
N ALA A 93 -4.26 -7.51 1.25
CA ALA A 93 -4.64 -6.20 0.73
C ALA A 93 -3.65 -5.70 -0.32
N VAL A 94 -4.15 -4.89 -1.25
CA VAL A 94 -3.38 -4.22 -2.29
C VAL A 94 -3.60 -2.72 -2.17
N LEU A 95 -2.49 -1.97 -2.12
CA LEU A 95 -2.47 -0.50 -2.08
C LEU A 95 -1.42 0.00 -3.09
N LEU A 96 -1.78 0.02 -4.37
CA LEU A 96 -0.93 0.59 -5.42
C LEU A 96 -1.22 2.08 -5.60
N MET A 97 -0.81 2.88 -4.62
CA MET A 97 -0.90 4.34 -4.64
C MET A 97 0.46 4.92 -4.28
N ARG A 98 1.36 5.08 -5.26
CA ARG A 98 2.75 5.54 -5.03
C ARG A 98 2.87 6.93 -4.35
N HIS A 99 1.82 7.74 -4.40
CA HIS A 99 1.73 9.03 -3.70
C HIS A 99 0.79 8.97 -2.48
N CYS A 100 0.56 7.77 -1.92
CA CYS A 100 -0.38 7.58 -0.82
C CYS A 100 -0.01 8.43 0.38
N ARG A 101 -0.91 9.35 0.71
CA ARG A 101 -0.78 10.26 1.84
C ARG A 101 -1.38 9.74 3.14
N HIS A 102 -1.83 8.49 3.15
CA HIS A 102 -2.64 7.90 4.22
C HIS A 102 -2.18 6.48 4.57
N PHE A 103 -0.91 6.15 4.31
CA PHE A 103 -0.38 4.80 4.50
C PHE A 103 -0.64 4.26 5.91
N ALA A 104 -0.29 5.03 6.95
CA ALA A 104 -0.49 4.64 8.34
C ALA A 104 -1.97 4.33 8.66
N LEU A 105 -2.89 5.15 8.15
CA LEU A 105 -4.33 4.93 8.31
C LEU A 105 -4.75 3.59 7.69
N TYR A 106 -4.35 3.33 6.45
CA TYR A 106 -4.72 2.08 5.78
C TYR A 106 -4.11 0.87 6.46
N ARG A 107 -2.84 0.96 6.90
CA ARG A 107 -2.20 -0.10 7.67
C ARG A 107 -2.98 -0.43 8.94
N THR A 108 -3.31 0.56 9.77
CA THR A 108 -4.09 0.35 11.01
C THR A 108 -5.44 -0.31 10.73
N LYS A 109 -6.13 0.13 9.67
CA LYS A 109 -7.42 -0.46 9.28
C LYS A 109 -7.29 -1.91 8.83
N LEU A 110 -6.22 -2.25 8.12
CA LEU A 110 -5.94 -3.61 7.68
C LEU A 110 -5.60 -4.53 8.86
N GLU A 111 -4.76 -4.07 9.78
CA GLU A 111 -4.43 -4.79 11.01
C GLU A 111 -5.70 -5.04 11.85
N ALA A 112 -6.56 -4.02 12.00
CA ALA A 112 -7.85 -4.15 12.70
C ALA A 112 -8.84 -5.09 11.99
N ALA A 113 -8.75 -5.23 10.67
CA ALA A 113 -9.54 -6.17 9.88
C ALA A 113 -9.00 -7.62 9.92
N GLY A 114 -7.87 -7.85 10.61
CA GLY A 114 -7.19 -9.14 10.68
C GLY A 114 -6.38 -9.48 9.43
N CYS A 115 -6.05 -8.49 8.60
CA CYS A 115 -5.25 -8.71 7.40
C CYS A 115 -3.78 -8.98 7.78
N THR A 116 -3.18 -9.98 7.12
CA THR A 116 -1.80 -10.40 7.40
C THR A 116 -0.81 -9.93 6.33
N ARG A 117 -1.30 -9.50 5.17
CA ARG A 117 -0.45 -9.16 4.03
C ARG A 117 -0.88 -7.87 3.35
N LEU A 118 0.05 -6.96 3.15
CA LEU A 118 -0.15 -5.75 2.34
C LEU A 118 0.83 -5.73 1.18
N ILE A 119 0.32 -5.73 -0.05
CA ILE A 119 1.09 -5.53 -1.28
C ILE A 119 0.96 -4.07 -1.68
N THR A 120 2.07 -3.34 -1.82
CA THR A 120 2.03 -1.90 -1.98
C THR A 120 3.24 -1.34 -2.71
N ASN A 121 3.12 -0.12 -3.21
CA ASN A 121 4.22 0.72 -3.68
C ASN A 121 4.25 2.08 -2.97
N ALA A 122 3.47 2.24 -1.91
CA ALA A 122 3.19 3.52 -1.28
C ALA A 122 4.36 4.07 -0.46
N ARG A 123 5.21 3.21 0.12
CA ARG A 123 6.33 3.66 0.98
C ARG A 123 7.50 4.18 0.16
N PHE A 124 7.90 3.40 -0.85
CA PHE A 124 9.04 3.69 -1.73
C PHE A 124 8.66 4.55 -2.94
N GLY A 125 7.38 4.61 -3.31
CA GLY A 125 6.91 5.33 -4.50
C GLY A 125 7.27 4.65 -5.83
N MET A 126 8.01 3.55 -5.77
CA MET A 126 8.47 2.72 -6.89
C MET A 126 8.49 1.26 -6.46
N ASP A 127 8.52 0.37 -7.46
CA ASP A 127 8.46 -1.09 -7.28
C ASP A 127 7.26 -1.57 -6.45
N VAL A 128 7.11 -2.88 -6.31
CA VAL A 128 6.06 -3.49 -5.49
C VAL A 128 6.74 -4.23 -4.35
N GLU A 129 6.34 -3.90 -3.12
CA GLU A 129 6.72 -4.62 -1.91
C GLU A 129 5.54 -5.44 -1.36
N CYS A 130 5.87 -6.51 -0.64
CA CYS A 130 4.91 -7.33 0.10
C CYS A 130 5.28 -7.30 1.59
N ILE A 131 4.41 -6.70 2.39
CA ILE A 131 4.58 -6.48 3.82
C ILE A 131 3.81 -7.56 4.58
N ASP A 132 4.47 -8.22 5.53
CA ASP A 132 3.81 -9.01 6.57
C ASP A 132 3.29 -8.09 7.67
N LEU A 133 1.98 -7.91 7.75
CA LEU A 133 1.34 -7.06 8.75
C LEU A 133 1.36 -7.67 10.15
N SER A 134 1.59 -8.99 10.26
CA SER A 134 1.70 -9.69 11.54
C SER A 134 3.09 -9.60 12.17
N ALA A 135 4.11 -9.25 11.37
CA ALA A 135 5.48 -9.11 11.84
C ALA A 135 5.63 -7.98 12.86
N ARG A 136 6.32 -8.25 13.98
CA ARG A 136 6.59 -7.24 15.00
C ARG A 136 7.66 -6.26 14.51
N PRO A 137 7.43 -4.93 14.58
CA PRO A 137 8.40 -3.96 14.11
C PRO A 137 9.55 -3.82 15.12
N ARG A 138 10.70 -3.34 14.64
CA ARG A 138 11.79 -2.88 15.52
C ARG A 138 11.56 -1.40 15.91
N PRO A 139 11.80 -0.98 17.15
CA PRO A 139 11.88 0.44 17.48
C PRO A 139 12.96 1.14 16.65
N TYR A 140 12.65 2.31 16.08
CA TYR A 140 13.60 3.05 15.24
C TYR A 140 14.93 3.33 15.96
N ASP A 141 14.88 3.65 17.25
CA ASP A 141 16.06 3.98 18.06
C ASP A 141 17.00 2.77 18.27
N GLU A 142 16.55 1.54 17.98
CA GLU A 142 17.36 0.31 18.01
C GLU A 142 18.02 -0.01 16.66
N LEU A 143 17.73 0.75 15.60
CA LEU A 143 18.35 0.56 14.29
C LEU A 143 19.72 1.24 14.25
N ALA A 144 20.79 0.45 14.29
CA ALA A 144 22.16 0.96 14.30
C ALA A 144 22.58 1.64 12.99
N MET A 145 22.22 1.06 11.83
CA MET A 145 22.55 1.55 10.49
C MET A 145 21.72 0.79 9.45
N GLY A 146 21.41 1.42 8.32
CA GLY A 146 20.81 0.74 7.17
C GLY A 146 19.48 1.34 6.68
N TRP A 147 18.93 0.73 5.63
CA TRP A 147 17.62 1.10 5.10
C TRP A 147 16.50 0.71 6.08
N TYR A 148 15.54 1.61 6.23
CA TYR A 148 14.33 1.35 7.01
C TYR A 148 13.07 1.70 6.23
N ALA A 149 12.01 0.98 6.56
CA ALA A 149 10.65 1.33 6.16
C ALA A 149 9.75 1.30 7.40
N CYS A 150 9.27 2.48 7.79
CA CYS A 150 8.46 2.65 8.99
C CYS A 150 7.01 2.25 8.75
N ARG A 151 6.34 1.77 9.80
CA ARG A 151 4.88 1.53 9.81
C ARG A 151 4.05 2.77 9.48
N CYS A 152 4.57 3.98 9.69
CA CYS A 152 3.89 5.21 9.29
C CYS A 152 3.97 5.51 7.78
N GLY A 153 4.76 4.73 7.03
CA GLY A 153 4.99 4.90 5.59
C GLY A 153 6.25 5.69 5.23
N ALA A 154 6.97 6.21 6.23
CA ALA A 154 8.27 6.85 5.99
C ALA A 154 9.34 5.81 5.65
N THR A 155 10.25 6.16 4.75
CA THR A 155 11.41 5.36 4.37
C THR A 155 12.66 6.21 4.46
N GLY A 156 13.80 5.60 4.70
CA GLY A 156 15.07 6.31 4.74
C GLY A 156 16.24 5.40 5.07
N PHE A 157 17.41 6.01 5.28
CA PHE A 157 18.64 5.32 5.64
C PHE A 157 19.19 5.91 6.94
N VAL A 158 19.46 5.07 7.94
CA VAL A 158 20.19 5.47 9.13
C VAL A 158 21.69 5.38 8.83
N ALA A 159 22.37 6.53 8.82
CA ALA A 159 23.80 6.59 8.59
C ALA A 159 24.60 6.02 9.77
N GLY A 160 25.73 5.40 9.46
CA GLY A 160 26.70 4.89 10.43
C GLY A 160 28.11 4.92 9.86
N PRO A 161 29.12 4.40 10.59
CA PRO A 161 30.51 4.36 10.12
C PRO A 161 30.63 3.62 8.78
N PRO A 162 31.26 4.20 7.74
CA PRO A 162 31.40 3.57 6.42
C PRO A 162 32.03 2.18 6.46
N GLU A 163 32.91 1.93 7.42
CA GLU A 163 33.61 0.65 7.62
C GLU A 163 32.67 -0.49 8.01
N ARG A 164 31.45 -0.17 8.47
CA ARG A 164 30.41 -1.14 8.81
C ARG A 164 29.46 -1.41 7.64
N LEU A 165 29.57 -0.68 6.53
CA LEU A 165 28.71 -0.88 5.36
C LEU A 165 29.04 -2.23 4.73
N THR A 166 28.02 -3.06 4.62
CA THR A 166 28.09 -4.36 3.93
C THR A 166 27.04 -4.41 2.84
N SER A 167 27.18 -5.30 1.85
CA SER A 167 26.13 -5.53 0.85
C SER A 167 24.81 -5.92 1.50
N SER A 168 24.84 -6.66 2.61
CA SER A 168 23.63 -7.00 3.38
C SER A 168 22.93 -5.76 3.93
N THR A 169 23.66 -4.77 4.43
CA THR A 169 23.08 -3.48 4.85
C THR A 169 22.55 -2.66 3.66
N LEU A 170 23.17 -2.87 2.48
CA LEU A 170 22.76 -2.44 1.14
C LEU A 170 21.33 -2.85 0.78
N GLU A 171 21.11 -4.15 0.90
CA GLU A 171 19.99 -4.85 0.27
C GLU A 171 18.82 -5.07 1.24
N HIS A 172 19.07 -5.06 2.55
CA HIS A 172 18.05 -5.34 3.55
C HIS A 172 17.34 -4.08 4.04
N ILE A 173 16.01 -4.09 3.90
CA ILE A 173 15.13 -3.07 4.48
C ILE A 173 14.60 -3.59 5.82
N THR A 174 14.88 -2.86 6.90
CA THR A 174 14.34 -3.17 8.23
C THR A 174 12.99 -2.47 8.43
N GLU A 175 11.93 -3.22 8.76
CA GLU A 175 10.68 -2.60 9.18
C GLU A 175 10.79 -2.05 10.61
N VAL A 176 10.43 -0.79 10.78
CA VAL A 176 10.55 -0.07 12.07
C VAL A 176 9.25 0.61 12.49
N GLU A 177 9.18 1.00 13.75
CA GLU A 177 8.17 1.89 14.31
C GLU A 177 8.80 3.09 15.02
N ASN A 178 8.01 4.13 15.28
CA ASN A 178 8.42 5.31 16.05
C ASN A 178 9.60 6.11 15.45
N CYS A 179 9.79 6.08 14.13
CA CYS A 179 10.77 6.94 13.45
C CYS A 179 10.47 8.44 13.64
N PRO A 180 11.40 9.36 13.33
CA PRO A 180 11.20 10.81 13.52
C PRO A 180 9.92 11.36 12.88
N GLU A 181 9.55 10.85 11.70
CA GLU A 181 8.31 11.22 11.01
C GLU A 181 7.05 10.81 11.79
N CYS A 182 7.09 9.75 12.62
CA CYS A 182 5.95 9.39 13.46
C CYS A 182 5.59 10.50 14.47
N LYS A 183 6.60 11.22 14.97
CA LYS A 183 6.46 12.31 15.96
C LYS A 183 6.13 13.63 15.29
N HIS A 184 6.64 13.84 14.08
CA HIS A 184 6.54 15.09 13.32
C HIS A 184 5.54 15.01 12.15
N TYR A 185 4.46 14.23 12.30
CA TYR A 185 3.46 13.94 11.26
C TYR A 185 3.95 12.91 10.23
N GLY A 186 3.51 11.65 10.35
CA GLY A 186 3.93 10.55 9.48
C GLY A 186 3.66 10.84 8.01
N ARG A 187 4.62 11.46 7.31
CA ARG A 187 4.55 12.08 5.98
C ARG A 187 3.36 13.02 5.68
N ILE A 188 2.22 13.01 6.39
CA ILE A 188 1.08 13.94 6.18
C ILE A 188 0.32 14.20 7.49
N SER A 189 0.43 15.43 7.97
CA SER A 189 -0.47 16.00 8.96
C SER A 189 -1.91 15.99 8.45
N HIS A 190 -2.81 15.25 9.08
CA HIS A 190 -4.23 15.63 9.09
C HIS A 190 -4.47 16.39 10.38
N ARG A 191 -4.35 17.72 10.32
CA ARG A 191 -5.26 18.54 11.12
C ARG A 191 -6.62 18.31 10.48
N ILE A 192 -7.47 17.60 11.20
CA ILE A 192 -8.90 17.53 10.96
C ILE A 192 -9.40 18.98 10.98
N ALA A 193 -9.87 19.46 9.82
CA ALA A 193 -10.71 20.62 9.66
C ALA A 193 -11.83 20.22 8.69
#